data_AF-A0A3D1XUI4-F1
#
_entry.id   AF-A0A3D1XUI4-F1
#
_cell.length_a   1.000
_cell.length_b   1.000
_cell.length_c   1.000
_cell.angle_alpha   90.00
_cell.angle_beta   90.00
_cell.angle_gamma   90.00
#
_symmetry.space_group_name_H-M   'P 1'
#
loop_
_entity.id
_entity.type
_entity.pdbx_description
1 polymer ?
#
loop_
_entity_poly.entity_id
_entity_poly.type
_entity_poly.pdbx_seq_one_letter_code
_entity_poly.pdbx_strand_id
1 'polypeptide(L)'
;DRGVNGDEQYPMKVEMSWRYQEWMIVLFPCIATNIYGLIDPQYLTQLDKIDIFNKANSVPDSYGYSIIGGKPWEWTSYVEPVGVVFSQPDTYIKVIGEAGPLGKRLLFLNSPSSFSKEKSEGEGFLVKEPGSIINPPFQAASDAIHLNAFRMENFKRFGIANERLMELHKNANAYLKKASRAREEKDWENFIKYSRAASGIESRAYPDVKGTANDVIKGLIFYFLLLLPFAYFSERLIFGFVDVKKQIMGVFGIFLLVYFVMRFVHPGFKLTNAPEVILLAFIALALSIIVLSIITSKFEELMDKSKKERAKVYETDVGRITATGAAFTLGVANMKRRKLRTFLTSITLILLTFTVLSFTSIKTYLRFNQIPRSNTPLYEGALVRDRTWSPLEEPAYDYVFTEFKDEGIVCPRAWYISKKLGQTTFIKVKNKERSTYAYGLLGLTPQESEITHLNDCLLAGRWFRAGEEDCCILPDSMAKLLAIKEDEIATASP
;
A
#
# COMPACT_ATOMS: atom_id res chain seq x y z
N ASP A 1 4.91 -9.08 -25.58
CA ASP A 1 4.39 -9.95 -24.51
C ASP A 1 5.12 -9.57 -23.24
N ARG A 2 4.45 -9.26 -22.13
CA ARG A 2 5.07 -8.94 -20.83
C ARG A 2 5.24 -10.19 -19.93
N GLY A 3 4.89 -11.37 -20.42
CA GLY A 3 5.08 -12.63 -19.73
C GLY A 3 6.53 -13.13 -19.71
N VAL A 4 6.74 -14.27 -19.05
CA VAL A 4 8.06 -14.87 -18.79
C VAL A 4 8.80 -15.22 -20.08
N ASN A 5 8.09 -15.65 -21.12
CA ASN A 5 8.67 -15.96 -22.43
C ASN A 5 8.72 -14.73 -23.36
N GLY A 6 8.27 -13.57 -22.88
CA GLY A 6 8.24 -12.30 -23.59
C GLY A 6 9.32 -11.35 -23.08
N ASP A 7 8.91 -10.20 -22.55
CA ASP A 7 9.73 -9.08 -22.07
C ASP A 7 10.85 -9.50 -21.09
N GLU A 8 10.64 -10.54 -20.27
CA GLU A 8 11.65 -11.03 -19.34
C GLU A 8 12.86 -11.68 -20.03
N GLN A 9 12.66 -12.33 -21.17
CA GLN A 9 13.72 -12.95 -21.97
C GLN A 9 14.13 -12.10 -23.18
N TYR A 10 13.17 -11.40 -23.77
CA TYR A 10 13.27 -10.58 -24.97
C TYR A 10 12.69 -9.19 -24.68
N PRO A 11 13.49 -8.27 -24.12
CA PRO A 11 13.02 -6.96 -23.67
C PRO A 11 12.28 -6.19 -24.76
N MET A 12 11.12 -5.64 -24.45
CA MET A 12 10.30 -4.83 -25.35
C MET A 12 10.81 -3.38 -25.44
N LYS A 13 11.48 -2.89 -24.39
CA LYS A 13 12.08 -1.55 -24.38
C LYS A 13 13.50 -1.62 -24.92
N VAL A 14 13.71 -0.91 -26.02
CA VAL A 14 15.00 -0.83 -26.69
C VAL A 14 15.48 0.61 -26.62
N GLU A 15 16.63 0.84 -26.00
CA GLU A 15 17.33 2.11 -26.11
C GLU A 15 18.14 2.11 -27.41
N MET A 16 17.89 3.09 -28.26
CA MET A 16 18.63 3.26 -29.51
C MET A 16 20.06 3.70 -29.20
N SER A 17 21.00 2.78 -29.34
CA SER A 17 22.42 3.02 -29.08
C SER A 17 23.24 3.25 -30.35
N TRP A 18 22.71 2.87 -31.52
CA TRP A 18 23.37 2.99 -32.81
C TRP A 18 22.40 3.41 -33.92
N ARG A 19 22.92 3.74 -35.11
CA ARG A 19 22.11 4.21 -36.25
C ARG A 19 21.12 3.15 -36.77
N TYR A 20 21.48 1.87 -36.66
CA TYR A 20 20.65 0.73 -37.00
C TYR A 20 20.79 -0.32 -35.92
N GLN A 21 19.67 -0.84 -35.44
CA GLN A 21 19.61 -1.87 -34.41
C GLN A 21 18.46 -2.81 -34.76
N GLU A 22 18.78 -4.09 -34.93
CA GLU A 22 17.80 -5.15 -35.10
C GLU A 22 17.46 -5.73 -33.72
N TRP A 23 16.19 -5.98 -33.47
CA TRP A 23 15.71 -6.45 -32.18
C TRP A 23 14.55 -7.42 -32.32
N MET A 24 14.57 -8.49 -31.52
CA MET A 24 13.50 -9.49 -31.50
C MET A 24 12.47 -9.10 -30.45
N ILE A 25 11.21 -8.99 -30.86
CA ILE A 25 10.08 -8.71 -29.97
C ILE A 25 9.09 -9.87 -30.07
N VAL A 26 8.77 -10.48 -28.92
CA VAL A 26 7.79 -11.56 -28.84
C VAL A 26 6.38 -10.99 -28.75
N LEU A 27 5.52 -11.45 -29.66
CA LEU A 27 4.10 -11.09 -29.75
C LEU A 27 3.24 -12.32 -29.48
N PHE A 28 2.01 -12.11 -29.00
CA PHE A 28 1.04 -13.16 -28.74
C PHE A 28 -0.36 -12.75 -29.22
N PRO A 29 -1.22 -13.69 -29.62
CA PRO A 29 -2.61 -13.40 -29.94
C PRO A 29 -3.32 -12.92 -28.67
N CYS A 30 -3.94 -11.74 -28.72
CA CYS A 30 -4.53 -11.13 -27.54
C CYS A 30 -5.91 -10.51 -27.81
N ILE A 31 -6.71 -10.44 -26.75
CA ILE A 31 -7.99 -9.73 -26.68
C ILE A 31 -7.85 -8.61 -25.66
N ALA A 32 -8.39 -7.44 -26.00
CA ALA A 32 -8.36 -6.25 -25.16
C ALA A 32 -9.54 -6.24 -24.18
N THR A 33 -9.24 -6.05 -22.89
CA THR A 33 -10.22 -5.80 -21.82
C THR A 33 -9.98 -4.40 -21.24
N ASN A 34 -10.94 -3.51 -21.42
CA ASN A 34 -10.88 -2.14 -20.94
C ASN A 34 -11.30 -2.04 -19.47
N ILE A 35 -10.60 -1.20 -18.71
CA ILE A 35 -10.91 -0.90 -17.31
C ILE A 35 -10.95 0.62 -17.18
N TYR A 36 -12.12 1.15 -16.89
CA TYR A 36 -12.33 2.58 -16.68
C TYR A 36 -12.19 2.92 -15.19
N GLY A 37 -11.99 4.20 -14.84
CA GLY A 37 -12.00 4.64 -13.45
C GLY A 37 -10.97 3.95 -12.54
N LEU A 38 -9.76 3.72 -13.03
CA LEU A 38 -8.61 3.25 -12.24
C LEU A 38 -8.12 4.36 -11.29
N ILE A 39 -8.93 4.67 -10.29
CA ILE A 39 -8.71 5.75 -9.32
C ILE A 39 -8.57 5.13 -7.92
N ASP A 40 -7.57 5.57 -7.17
CA ASP A 40 -7.43 5.26 -5.75
C ASP A 40 -8.54 6.00 -4.97
N PRO A 41 -9.50 5.29 -4.35
CA PRO A 41 -10.57 5.95 -3.61
C PRO A 41 -10.09 6.59 -2.30
N GLN A 42 -8.84 6.34 -1.85
CA GLN A 42 -8.28 6.95 -0.66
C GLN A 42 -7.57 8.28 -0.95
N TYR A 43 -6.79 8.34 -2.03
CA TYR A 43 -6.03 9.53 -2.40
C TYR A 43 -6.69 10.36 -3.50
N LEU A 44 -7.72 9.81 -4.14
CA LEU A 44 -8.44 10.41 -5.27
C LEU A 44 -7.52 10.71 -6.46
N THR A 45 -6.53 9.83 -6.67
CA THR A 45 -5.53 9.91 -7.74
C THR A 45 -5.59 8.67 -8.63
N GLN A 46 -5.13 8.79 -9.86
CA GLN A 46 -5.00 7.68 -10.81
C GLN A 46 -4.04 6.61 -10.26
N LEU A 47 -4.40 5.35 -10.49
CA LEU A 47 -3.53 4.21 -10.23
C LEU A 47 -2.42 4.15 -11.28
N ASP A 48 -1.18 4.04 -10.83
CA ASP A 48 0.01 4.06 -11.67
C ASP A 48 0.53 2.66 -12.04
N LYS A 49 -0.02 1.62 -11.42
CA LYS A 49 0.38 0.23 -11.66
C LYS A 49 -0.81 -0.72 -11.62
N ILE A 50 -0.76 -1.74 -12.46
CA ILE A 50 -1.66 -2.89 -12.41
C ILE A 50 -0.87 -4.20 -12.43
N ASP A 51 -1.31 -5.16 -11.64
CA ASP A 51 -0.85 -6.55 -11.67
C ASP A 51 -1.95 -7.43 -12.25
N ILE A 52 -1.56 -8.40 -13.09
CA ILE A 52 -2.49 -9.34 -13.74
C ILE A 52 -2.16 -10.75 -13.27
N PHE A 53 -3.21 -11.51 -12.93
CA PHE A 53 -3.11 -12.90 -12.49
C PHE A 53 -4.04 -13.80 -13.28
N ASN A 54 -3.69 -15.07 -13.41
CA ASN A 54 -4.56 -16.11 -13.94
C ASN A 54 -5.52 -16.63 -12.85
N LYS A 55 -6.38 -17.61 -13.23
CA LYS A 55 -7.31 -18.27 -12.30
C LYS A 55 -6.63 -18.87 -11.06
N ALA A 56 -5.40 -19.38 -11.20
CA ALA A 56 -4.60 -19.98 -10.14
C ALA A 56 -3.80 -18.95 -9.30
N ASN A 57 -4.09 -17.65 -9.42
CA ASN A 57 -3.40 -16.56 -8.74
C ASN A 57 -1.90 -16.46 -9.06
N SER A 58 -1.49 -16.93 -10.23
CA SER A 58 -0.12 -16.83 -10.75
C SER A 58 -0.06 -15.82 -11.90
N VAL A 59 1.12 -15.29 -12.19
CA VAL A 59 1.31 -14.43 -13.36
C VAL A 59 1.01 -15.25 -14.62
N PRO A 60 0.19 -14.76 -15.57
CA PRO A 60 -0.08 -15.48 -16.81
C PRO A 60 1.19 -15.64 -17.66
N ASP A 61 1.26 -16.73 -18.43
CA ASP A 61 2.41 -17.02 -19.30
C ASP A 61 2.63 -15.94 -20.36
N SER A 62 1.53 -15.40 -20.91
CA SER A 62 1.51 -14.27 -21.85
C SER A 62 0.44 -13.26 -21.46
N TYR A 63 0.84 -12.01 -21.32
CA TYR A 63 -0.08 -10.91 -21.01
C TYR A 63 0.52 -9.56 -21.42
N GLY A 64 -0.30 -8.52 -21.41
CA GLY A 64 0.16 -7.15 -21.59
C GLY A 64 -0.81 -6.17 -21.00
N TYR A 65 -0.39 -4.92 -20.86
CA TYR A 65 -1.29 -3.83 -20.52
C TYR A 65 -0.77 -2.49 -21.02
N SER A 66 -1.71 -1.58 -21.23
CA SER A 66 -1.48 -0.17 -21.46
C SER A 66 -2.22 0.62 -20.39
N ILE A 67 -1.47 1.33 -19.56
CA ILE A 67 -2.00 2.31 -18.60
C ILE A 67 -1.20 3.59 -18.82
N ILE A 68 -1.86 4.74 -18.67
CA ILE A 68 -1.16 6.02 -18.69
C ILE A 68 -0.55 6.21 -17.31
N GLY A 69 0.76 6.01 -17.21
CA GLY A 69 1.48 6.22 -15.95
C GLY A 69 1.39 7.68 -15.52
N GLY A 70 1.31 7.93 -14.22
CA GLY A 70 1.28 9.28 -13.66
C GLY A 70 2.42 10.14 -14.21
N LYS A 71 2.10 11.35 -14.66
CA LYS A 71 3.05 12.27 -15.29
C LYS A 71 3.89 12.97 -14.21
N PRO A 72 5.16 12.59 -13.97
CA PRO A 72 5.86 13.00 -12.74
C PRO A 72 6.30 14.48 -12.72
N TRP A 73 6.02 15.23 -13.80
CA TRP A 73 6.61 16.56 -14.03
C TRP A 73 5.65 17.57 -14.69
N GLU A 74 4.38 17.23 -14.86
CA GLU A 74 3.38 18.16 -15.38
C GLU A 74 2.50 18.67 -14.24
N TRP A 75 2.52 19.98 -14.00
CA TRP A 75 1.65 20.63 -13.02
C TRP A 75 0.22 20.74 -13.59
N THR A 76 -0.47 19.60 -13.72
CA THR A 76 -1.81 19.51 -14.34
C THR A 76 -2.73 18.59 -13.54
N SER A 77 -4.02 18.94 -13.51
CA SER A 77 -5.08 18.12 -12.93
C SER A 77 -5.57 17.02 -13.88
N TYR A 78 -5.30 17.15 -15.18
CA TYR A 78 -5.81 16.23 -16.19
C TYR A 78 -5.14 14.87 -16.10
N VAL A 79 -5.97 13.83 -16.02
CA VAL A 79 -5.56 12.43 -15.97
C VAL A 79 -6.51 11.58 -16.79
N GLU A 80 -6.01 10.45 -17.28
CA GLU A 80 -6.80 9.49 -18.04
C GLU A 80 -6.80 8.15 -17.26
N PRO A 81 -7.71 7.99 -16.28
CA PRO A 81 -7.74 6.82 -15.39
C PRO A 81 -8.35 5.59 -16.10
N VAL A 82 -7.80 5.26 -17.27
CA VAL A 82 -8.20 4.15 -18.13
C VAL A 82 -7.02 3.22 -18.32
N GLY A 83 -7.28 1.92 -18.23
CA GLY A 83 -6.32 0.87 -18.52
C GLY A 83 -6.88 -0.12 -19.52
N VAL A 84 -6.02 -0.67 -20.35
CA VAL A 84 -6.35 -1.76 -21.26
C VAL A 84 -5.45 -2.95 -20.90
N VAL A 85 -6.07 -4.09 -20.63
CA VAL A 85 -5.38 -5.36 -20.39
C VAL A 85 -5.48 -6.22 -21.63
N PHE A 86 -4.34 -6.77 -22.06
CA PHE A 86 -4.23 -7.69 -23.19
C PHE A 86 -3.97 -9.09 -22.67
N SER A 87 -4.79 -10.05 -23.06
CA SER A 87 -4.69 -11.43 -22.58
C SER A 87 -5.04 -12.43 -23.67
N GLN A 88 -4.56 -13.66 -23.53
CA GLN A 88 -4.83 -14.71 -24.51
C GLN A 88 -6.33 -15.05 -24.56
N PRO A 89 -6.88 -15.36 -25.76
CA PRO A 89 -8.25 -15.85 -25.88
C PRO A 89 -8.52 -17.07 -24.99
N ASP A 90 -9.76 -17.19 -24.50
CA ASP A 90 -10.25 -18.30 -23.67
C ASP A 90 -9.50 -18.49 -22.33
N THR A 91 -8.84 -17.44 -21.85
CA THR A 91 -8.19 -17.43 -20.54
C THR A 91 -9.00 -16.65 -19.50
N TYR A 92 -8.73 -16.92 -18.22
CA TYR A 92 -9.31 -16.18 -17.10
C TYR A 92 -8.27 -15.25 -16.50
N ILE A 93 -8.64 -13.98 -16.34
CA ILE A 93 -7.76 -12.97 -15.75
C ILE A 93 -8.35 -12.33 -14.50
N LYS A 94 -7.47 -11.99 -13.57
CA LYS A 94 -7.76 -11.15 -12.41
C LYS A 94 -6.83 -9.94 -12.51
N VAL A 95 -7.33 -8.78 -12.12
CA VAL A 95 -6.57 -7.53 -12.21
C VAL A 95 -6.54 -6.88 -10.83
N ILE A 96 -5.37 -6.41 -10.43
CA ILE A 96 -5.18 -5.70 -9.19
C ILE A 96 -4.60 -4.33 -9.52
N GLY A 97 -5.30 -3.27 -9.14
CA GLY A 97 -4.80 -1.91 -9.25
C GLY A 97 -4.02 -1.49 -8.01
N GLU A 98 -2.88 -0.86 -8.20
CA GLU A 98 -1.97 -0.42 -7.14
C GLU A 98 -1.73 1.09 -7.22
N ALA A 99 -1.53 1.72 -6.05
CA ALA A 99 -1.13 3.12 -5.96
C ALA A 99 0.17 3.24 -5.16
N GLY A 100 1.25 3.54 -5.87
CA GLY A 100 2.58 3.70 -5.28
C GLY A 100 3.08 2.44 -4.53
N PRO A 101 4.08 2.58 -3.64
CA PRO A 101 4.68 1.43 -2.95
C PRO A 101 3.81 0.85 -1.83
N LEU A 102 2.70 1.50 -1.48
CA LEU A 102 2.00 1.31 -0.20
C LEU A 102 0.73 0.46 -0.26
N GLY A 103 0.24 0.02 -1.43
CA GLY A 103 -0.75 -1.06 -1.43
C GLY A 103 -1.60 -1.27 -2.68
N LYS A 104 -2.18 -2.47 -2.72
CA LYS A 104 -3.23 -2.91 -3.64
C LYS A 104 -4.53 -2.21 -3.26
N ARG A 105 -5.09 -1.42 -4.18
CA ARG A 105 -6.24 -0.52 -3.94
C ARG A 105 -7.54 -1.08 -4.48
N LEU A 106 -7.52 -1.56 -5.71
CA LEU A 106 -8.68 -2.12 -6.38
C LEU A 106 -8.40 -3.58 -6.71
N LEU A 107 -9.36 -4.46 -6.42
CA LEU A 107 -9.27 -5.89 -6.65
C LEU A 107 -10.36 -6.31 -7.61
N PHE A 108 -9.99 -6.69 -8.83
CA PHE A 108 -10.91 -7.24 -9.82
C PHE A 108 -10.67 -8.75 -9.91
N LEU A 109 -11.41 -9.51 -9.12
CA LEU A 109 -11.24 -10.95 -8.94
C LEU A 109 -12.41 -11.76 -9.52
N ASN A 110 -13.56 -11.14 -9.73
CA ASN A 110 -14.83 -11.82 -10.02
C ASN A 110 -15.11 -12.92 -8.97
N SER A 111 -15.21 -12.48 -7.71
CA SER A 111 -15.36 -13.33 -6.54
C SER A 111 -16.83 -13.53 -6.20
N PRO A 112 -17.38 -14.75 -6.33
CA PRO A 112 -18.71 -15.04 -5.82
C PRO A 112 -18.69 -15.07 -4.28
N SER A 113 -19.80 -14.64 -3.68
CA SER A 113 -19.99 -14.76 -2.23
C SER A 113 -19.94 -16.24 -1.83
N SER A 114 -18.87 -16.66 -1.16
CA SER A 114 -18.61 -18.06 -0.84
C SER A 114 -17.68 -18.18 0.38
N PHE A 115 -17.82 -19.29 1.10
CA PHE A 115 -16.95 -19.66 2.23
C PHE A 115 -15.78 -20.57 1.83
N SER A 116 -15.65 -20.92 0.54
CA SER A 116 -14.48 -21.65 0.04
C SER A 116 -13.39 -20.69 -0.39
N LYS A 117 -12.14 -20.96 0.02
CA LYS A 117 -10.94 -20.18 -0.31
C LYS A 117 -10.83 -19.89 -1.80
N GLU A 118 -10.94 -20.91 -2.64
CA GLU A 118 -10.76 -20.79 -4.09
C GLU A 118 -11.79 -19.84 -4.71
N LYS A 119 -13.04 -19.94 -4.24
CA LYS A 119 -14.14 -19.08 -4.70
C LYS A 119 -13.98 -17.65 -4.17
N SER A 120 -13.60 -17.47 -2.91
CA SER A 120 -13.37 -16.14 -2.32
C SER A 120 -12.19 -15.39 -2.95
N GLU A 121 -11.17 -16.12 -3.43
CA GLU A 121 -10.05 -15.58 -4.20
C GLU A 121 -10.42 -15.25 -5.66
N GLY A 122 -11.65 -15.57 -6.07
CA GLY A 122 -12.23 -15.22 -7.36
C GLY A 122 -11.93 -16.21 -8.48
N GLU A 123 -12.82 -16.24 -9.47
CA GLU A 123 -12.67 -17.13 -10.63
C GLU A 123 -11.95 -16.43 -11.80
N GLY A 124 -11.85 -15.10 -11.75
CA GLY A 124 -11.36 -14.26 -12.83
C GLY A 124 -12.44 -13.95 -13.88
N PHE A 125 -12.15 -13.00 -14.74
CA PHE A 125 -12.94 -12.60 -15.89
C PHE A 125 -12.51 -13.43 -17.10
N LEU A 126 -13.49 -14.07 -17.75
CA LEU A 126 -13.25 -14.86 -18.95
C LEU A 126 -13.04 -13.94 -20.15
N VAL A 127 -11.91 -14.11 -20.83
CA VAL A 127 -11.50 -13.30 -21.99
C VAL A 127 -11.87 -14.03 -23.28
N LYS A 128 -13.12 -13.84 -23.74
CA LYS A 128 -13.61 -14.43 -25.00
C LYS A 128 -13.73 -13.42 -26.13
N GLU A 129 -14.19 -12.22 -25.80
CA GLU A 129 -14.43 -11.14 -26.74
C GLU A 129 -13.90 -9.84 -26.16
N PRO A 130 -13.56 -8.85 -27.01
CA PRO A 130 -13.20 -7.52 -26.53
C PRO A 130 -14.31 -6.97 -25.62
N GLY A 131 -13.94 -6.50 -24.44
CA GLY A 131 -14.91 -6.14 -23.42
C GLY A 131 -14.39 -5.11 -22.42
N SER A 132 -15.18 -4.86 -21.38
CA SER A 132 -14.76 -3.98 -20.28
C SER A 132 -15.23 -4.50 -18.93
N ILE A 133 -14.48 -4.19 -17.88
CA ILE A 133 -14.93 -4.38 -16.50
C ILE A 133 -15.87 -3.23 -16.18
N ILE A 134 -17.17 -3.53 -16.16
CA ILE A 134 -18.23 -2.55 -15.94
C ILE A 134 -18.32 -2.19 -14.45
N ASN A 135 -18.55 -0.90 -14.15
CA ASN A 135 -18.67 -0.36 -12.79
C ASN A 135 -17.51 -0.75 -11.84
N PRO A 136 -16.27 -0.36 -12.16
CA PRO A 136 -15.08 -0.75 -11.41
C PRO A 136 -15.17 -0.53 -9.88
N PRO A 137 -15.68 0.61 -9.35
CA PRO A 137 -15.81 0.78 -7.89
C PRO A 137 -16.71 -0.27 -7.25
N PHE A 138 -17.83 -0.63 -7.89
CA PHE A 138 -18.75 -1.65 -7.39
C PHE A 138 -18.11 -3.04 -7.43
N GLN A 139 -17.50 -3.39 -8.58
CA GLN A 139 -16.83 -4.67 -8.76
C GLN A 139 -15.67 -4.84 -7.77
N ALA A 140 -14.84 -3.81 -7.62
CA ALA A 140 -13.70 -3.82 -6.71
C ALA A 140 -14.14 -3.94 -5.25
N ALA A 141 -15.19 -3.21 -4.84
CA ALA A 141 -15.75 -3.30 -3.50
C ALA A 141 -16.32 -4.70 -3.23
N SER A 142 -17.12 -5.26 -4.15
CA SER A 142 -17.71 -6.59 -4.03
C SER A 142 -16.63 -7.67 -3.88
N ASP A 143 -15.64 -7.67 -4.76
CA ASP A 143 -14.56 -8.66 -4.75
C ASP A 143 -13.70 -8.58 -3.50
N ALA A 144 -13.35 -7.36 -3.07
CA ALA A 144 -12.58 -7.14 -1.86
C ALA A 144 -13.36 -7.56 -0.61
N ILE A 145 -14.66 -7.24 -0.53
CA ILE A 145 -15.55 -7.63 0.55
C ILE A 145 -15.65 -9.16 0.64
N HIS A 146 -15.90 -9.87 -0.46
CA HIS A 146 -16.01 -11.33 -0.44
C HIS A 146 -14.70 -12.01 0.00
N LEU A 147 -13.57 -11.52 -0.50
CA LEU A 147 -12.26 -12.02 -0.10
C LEU A 147 -11.98 -11.77 1.39
N ASN A 148 -12.27 -10.56 1.86
CA ASN A 148 -12.03 -10.18 3.24
C ASN A 148 -12.96 -10.88 4.22
N ALA A 149 -14.23 -11.08 3.86
CA ALA A 149 -15.18 -11.84 4.67
C ALA A 149 -14.65 -13.25 4.99
N PHE A 150 -14.16 -13.96 3.97
CA PHE A 150 -13.53 -15.28 4.15
C PHE A 150 -12.29 -15.22 5.05
N ARG A 151 -11.38 -14.27 4.80
CA ARG A 151 -10.15 -14.11 5.58
C ARG A 151 -10.42 -13.76 7.04
N MET A 152 -11.36 -12.85 7.29
CA MET A 152 -11.76 -12.42 8.62
C MET A 152 -12.46 -13.53 9.39
N GLU A 153 -13.33 -14.32 8.74
CA GLU A 153 -13.94 -15.49 9.38
C GLU A 153 -12.88 -16.52 9.78
N ASN A 154 -11.86 -16.74 8.94
CA ASN A 154 -10.72 -17.58 9.31
C ASN A 154 -9.94 -17.02 10.51
N PHE A 155 -9.66 -15.71 10.56
CA PHE A 155 -9.00 -15.08 11.71
C PHE A 155 -9.82 -15.27 13.00
N LYS A 156 -11.14 -15.07 12.91
CA LYS A 156 -12.06 -15.21 14.04
C LYS A 156 -12.08 -16.63 14.62
N ARG A 157 -12.06 -17.66 13.76
CA ARG A 157 -11.94 -19.08 14.18
C ARG A 157 -10.68 -19.35 14.99
N PHE A 158 -9.64 -18.53 14.80
CA PHE A 158 -8.36 -18.64 15.50
C PHE A 158 -8.19 -17.61 16.63
N GLY A 159 -9.26 -16.91 17.03
CA GLY A 159 -9.23 -15.93 18.11
C GLY A 159 -8.54 -14.61 17.76
N ILE A 160 -8.25 -14.37 16.48
CA ILE A 160 -7.67 -13.12 16.00
C ILE A 160 -8.84 -12.21 15.61
N ALA A 161 -9.16 -11.24 16.47
CA ALA A 161 -10.22 -10.27 16.23
C ALA A 161 -9.63 -8.85 16.23
N ASN A 162 -10.01 -8.06 15.22
CA ASN A 162 -9.68 -6.65 15.12
C ASN A 162 -11.00 -5.88 15.00
N GLU A 163 -11.40 -5.19 16.07
CA GLU A 163 -12.69 -4.47 16.15
C GLU A 163 -12.81 -3.41 15.05
N ARG A 164 -11.74 -2.63 14.81
CA ARG A 164 -11.70 -1.61 13.75
C ARG A 164 -11.91 -2.22 12.37
N LEU A 165 -11.25 -3.34 12.09
CA LEU A 165 -11.40 -4.04 10.82
C LEU A 165 -12.83 -4.56 10.62
N MET A 166 -13.42 -5.12 11.69
CA MET A 166 -14.82 -5.57 11.68
C MET A 166 -15.79 -4.43 11.41
N GLU A 167 -15.57 -3.27 12.00
CA GLU A 167 -16.41 -2.08 11.78
C GLU A 167 -16.29 -1.56 10.34
N LEU A 168 -15.06 -1.42 9.81
CA LEU A 168 -14.84 -1.02 8.42
C LEU A 168 -15.54 -1.97 7.45
N HIS A 169 -15.35 -3.28 7.63
CA HIS A 169 -15.94 -4.29 6.77
C HIS A 169 -17.48 -4.31 6.85
N LYS A 170 -18.05 -4.10 8.05
CA LYS A 170 -19.51 -3.98 8.23
C LYS A 170 -20.05 -2.75 7.50
N ASN A 171 -19.37 -1.62 7.61
CA ASN A 171 -19.77 -0.37 6.96
C ASN A 171 -19.66 -0.47 5.42
N ALA A 172 -18.56 -1.04 4.91
CA ALA A 172 -18.39 -1.29 3.48
C ALA A 172 -19.50 -2.20 2.92
N ASN A 173 -19.83 -3.30 3.63
CA ASN A 173 -20.96 -4.17 3.28
C ASN A 173 -22.30 -3.44 3.26
N ALA A 174 -22.54 -2.52 4.20
CA ALA A 174 -23.77 -1.75 4.25
C ALA A 174 -23.91 -0.84 3.01
N TYR A 175 -22.83 -0.16 2.62
CA TYR A 175 -22.81 0.65 1.40
C TYR A 175 -22.92 -0.21 0.13
N LEU A 176 -22.27 -1.37 0.06
CA LEU A 176 -22.40 -2.28 -1.08
C LEU A 176 -23.86 -2.72 -1.27
N LYS A 177 -24.56 -3.04 -0.18
CA LYS A 177 -26.00 -3.39 -0.24
C LYS A 177 -26.86 -2.22 -0.73
N LYS A 178 -26.59 -1.00 -0.28
CA LYS A 178 -27.27 0.20 -0.79
C LYS A 178 -26.99 0.41 -2.28
N ALA A 179 -25.74 0.21 -2.71
CA ALA A 179 -25.37 0.28 -4.13
C ALA A 179 -26.12 -0.77 -4.96
N SER A 180 -26.16 -2.03 -4.51
CA SER A 180 -26.92 -3.09 -5.21
C SER A 180 -28.40 -2.72 -5.37
N ARG A 181 -29.03 -2.18 -4.32
CA ARG A 181 -30.42 -1.71 -4.37
C ARG A 181 -30.62 -0.54 -5.34
N ALA A 182 -29.76 0.47 -5.28
CA ALA A 182 -29.82 1.62 -6.20
C ALA A 182 -29.66 1.16 -7.67
N ARG A 183 -28.80 0.15 -7.92
CA ARG A 183 -28.65 -0.46 -9.25
C ARG A 183 -29.93 -1.16 -9.72
N GLU A 184 -30.61 -1.90 -8.84
CA GLU A 184 -31.89 -2.55 -9.14
C GLU A 184 -32.99 -1.53 -9.45
N GLU A 185 -33.00 -0.41 -8.71
CA GLU A 185 -33.91 0.72 -8.88
C GLU A 185 -33.53 1.63 -10.06
N LYS A 186 -32.38 1.38 -10.73
CA LYS A 186 -31.79 2.20 -11.80
C LYS A 186 -31.46 3.65 -11.39
N ASP A 187 -31.26 3.87 -10.09
CA ASP A 187 -30.75 5.12 -9.55
C ASP A 187 -29.22 5.15 -9.67
N TRP A 188 -28.75 5.59 -10.83
CA TRP A 188 -27.33 5.58 -11.17
C TRP A 188 -26.49 6.53 -10.33
N GLU A 189 -27.07 7.63 -9.85
CA GLU A 189 -26.37 8.62 -9.04
C GLU A 189 -26.02 8.03 -7.67
N ASN A 190 -27.03 7.52 -6.96
CA ASN A 190 -26.81 6.86 -5.68
C ASN A 190 -26.02 5.56 -5.83
N PHE A 191 -26.18 4.84 -6.94
CA PHE A 191 -25.36 3.67 -7.25
C PHE A 191 -23.87 4.02 -7.28
N ILE A 192 -23.47 5.09 -7.98
CA ILE A 192 -22.07 5.52 -8.04
C ILE A 192 -21.58 6.02 -6.68
N LYS A 193 -22.37 6.86 -5.99
CA LYS A 193 -22.07 7.36 -4.64
C LYS A 193 -21.76 6.21 -3.67
N TYR A 194 -22.69 5.27 -3.53
CA TYR A 194 -22.54 4.13 -2.62
C TYR A 194 -21.44 3.15 -3.04
N SER A 195 -21.21 2.97 -4.35
CA SER A 195 -20.12 2.11 -4.85
C SER A 195 -18.75 2.70 -4.53
N ARG A 196 -18.57 4.02 -4.71
CA ARG A 196 -17.34 4.74 -4.34
C ARG A 196 -17.10 4.68 -2.82
N ALA A 197 -18.14 4.90 -2.02
CA ALA A 197 -18.07 4.79 -0.56
C ALA A 197 -17.69 3.37 -0.09
N ALA A 198 -18.32 2.33 -0.64
CA ALA A 198 -17.99 0.94 -0.32
C ALA A 198 -16.54 0.62 -0.69
N SER A 199 -16.11 1.00 -1.90
CA SER A 199 -14.74 0.77 -2.38
C SER A 199 -13.70 1.52 -1.55
N GLY A 200 -13.97 2.75 -1.12
CA GLY A 200 -13.05 3.55 -0.31
C GLY A 200 -12.91 3.07 1.13
N ILE A 201 -13.98 2.52 1.72
CA ILE A 201 -13.90 1.90 3.05
C ILE A 201 -13.14 0.57 2.95
N GLU A 202 -13.45 -0.25 1.94
CA GLU A 202 -12.81 -1.57 1.81
C GLU A 202 -11.34 -1.47 1.37
N SER A 203 -10.96 -0.45 0.59
CA SER A 203 -9.55 -0.20 0.24
C SER A 203 -8.69 0.15 1.47
N ARG A 204 -9.31 0.63 2.55
CA ARG A 204 -8.66 0.82 3.86
C ARG A 204 -8.64 -0.46 4.70
N ALA A 205 -9.68 -1.29 4.60
CA ALA A 205 -9.78 -2.55 5.33
C ALA A 205 -8.82 -3.63 4.79
N TYR A 206 -8.69 -3.76 3.47
CA TYR A 206 -7.89 -4.82 2.84
C TYR A 206 -6.40 -4.84 3.27
N PRO A 207 -5.67 -3.70 3.30
CA PRO A 207 -4.32 -3.66 3.84
C PRO A 207 -4.24 -4.12 5.30
N ASP A 208 -5.24 -3.80 6.13
CA ASP A 208 -5.30 -4.21 7.53
C ASP A 208 -5.53 -5.73 7.68
N VAL A 209 -6.38 -6.34 6.83
CA VAL A 209 -6.56 -7.81 6.75
C VAL A 209 -5.25 -8.49 6.38
N LYS A 210 -4.60 -8.01 5.32
CA LYS A 210 -3.31 -8.56 4.84
C LYS A 210 -2.21 -8.36 5.89
N GLY A 211 -2.17 -7.18 6.52
CA GLY A 211 -1.25 -6.84 7.61
C GLY A 211 -1.39 -7.82 8.76
N THR A 212 -2.63 -8.07 9.21
CA THR A 212 -2.92 -9.04 10.29
C THR A 212 -2.39 -10.44 9.95
N ALA A 213 -2.61 -10.95 8.73
CA ALA A 213 -2.04 -12.24 8.32
C ALA A 213 -0.50 -12.24 8.32
N ASN A 214 0.10 -11.19 7.78
CA ASN A 214 1.56 -11.05 7.74
C ASN A 214 2.17 -10.92 9.13
N ASP A 215 1.52 -10.23 10.06
CA ASP A 215 2.00 -10.05 11.43
C ASP A 215 1.98 -11.37 12.20
N VAL A 216 0.99 -12.23 11.96
CA VAL A 216 0.97 -13.60 12.49
C VAL A 216 2.16 -14.41 11.98
N ILE A 217 2.49 -14.32 10.69
CA ILE A 217 3.64 -15.04 10.10
C ILE A 217 4.97 -14.46 10.63
N LYS A 218 5.11 -13.13 10.68
CA LYS A 218 6.31 -12.47 11.22
C LYS A 218 6.52 -12.80 12.69
N GLY A 219 5.45 -12.79 13.48
CA GLY A 219 5.47 -13.21 14.89
C GLY A 219 5.98 -14.65 15.02
N LEU A 220 5.53 -15.53 14.13
CA LEU A 220 6.01 -16.91 14.11
C LEU A 220 7.51 -17.03 13.78
N ILE A 221 7.99 -16.31 12.76
CA ILE A 221 9.42 -16.25 12.43
C ILE A 221 10.24 -15.74 13.62
N PHE A 222 9.74 -14.71 14.30
CA PHE A 222 10.38 -14.16 15.49
C PHE A 222 10.44 -15.19 16.64
N TYR A 223 9.38 -15.95 16.88
CA TYR A 223 9.39 -17.02 17.88
C TYR A 223 10.41 -18.11 17.54
N PHE A 224 10.55 -18.49 16.27
CA PHE A 224 11.59 -19.44 15.85
C PHE A 224 13.01 -18.91 16.05
N LEU A 225 13.23 -17.61 15.81
CA LEU A 225 14.52 -16.99 16.07
C LEU A 225 14.88 -17.06 17.56
N LEU A 226 13.92 -16.82 18.45
CA LEU A 226 14.10 -16.96 19.90
C LEU A 226 14.22 -18.43 20.33
N LEU A 227 13.64 -19.35 19.57
CA LEU A 227 13.71 -20.78 19.87
C LEU A 227 15.13 -21.34 19.72
N LEU A 228 15.96 -20.80 18.82
CA LEU A 228 17.35 -21.23 18.63
C LEU A 228 18.21 -21.07 19.89
N PRO A 229 18.36 -19.88 20.49
CA PRO A 229 19.11 -19.74 21.74
C PRO A 229 18.42 -20.50 22.88
N PHE A 230 17.09 -20.53 22.94
CA PHE A 230 16.37 -21.30 23.95
C PHE A 230 16.71 -22.80 23.89
N ALA A 231 16.71 -23.40 22.70
CA ALA A 231 17.04 -24.81 22.51
C ALA A 231 18.50 -25.09 22.89
N TYR A 232 19.42 -24.18 22.56
CA TYR A 232 20.81 -24.25 22.99
C TYR A 232 20.95 -24.25 24.53
N PHE A 233 20.34 -23.27 25.21
CA PHE A 233 20.42 -23.18 26.67
C PHE A 233 19.70 -24.33 27.36
N SER A 234 18.58 -24.79 26.80
CA SER A 234 17.82 -25.93 27.32
C SER A 234 18.60 -27.23 27.21
N GLU A 235 19.31 -27.47 26.10
CA GLU A 235 20.21 -28.63 25.97
C GLU A 235 21.27 -28.59 27.05
N ARG A 236 21.92 -27.43 27.23
CA ARG A 236 22.98 -27.24 28.24
C ARG A 236 22.45 -27.45 29.67
N LEU A 237 21.23 -27.00 29.95
CA LEU A 237 20.60 -27.12 31.27
C LEU A 237 20.15 -28.55 31.58
N ILE A 238 19.53 -29.25 30.62
CA ILE A 238 18.94 -30.58 30.82
C ILE A 238 20.02 -31.67 30.69
N PHE A 239 20.68 -31.75 29.54
CA PHE A 239 21.62 -32.83 29.20
C PHE A 239 23.05 -32.42 29.48
N GLY A 240 23.50 -31.30 28.88
CA GLY A 240 24.87 -30.79 28.99
C GLY A 240 25.89 -31.73 28.36
N PHE A 241 25.67 -32.14 27.11
CA PHE A 241 26.61 -33.02 26.40
C PHE A 241 27.95 -32.32 26.15
N VAL A 242 29.05 -33.04 26.39
CA VAL A 242 30.42 -32.54 26.12
C VAL A 242 30.79 -32.73 24.64
N ASP A 243 30.31 -33.82 24.03
CA ASP A 243 30.51 -34.12 22.61
C ASP A 243 29.64 -33.20 21.75
N VAL A 244 30.30 -32.43 20.86
CA VAL A 244 29.65 -31.47 19.96
C VAL A 244 28.59 -32.14 19.09
N LYS A 245 28.80 -33.40 18.65
CA LYS A 245 27.80 -34.10 17.83
C LYS A 245 26.52 -34.36 18.62
N LYS A 246 26.66 -34.88 19.85
CA LYS A 246 25.52 -35.13 20.75
C LYS A 246 24.86 -33.83 21.19
N GLN A 247 25.64 -32.77 21.36
CA GLN A 247 25.14 -31.44 21.67
C GLN A 247 24.27 -30.90 20.53
N ILE A 248 24.75 -30.92 19.29
CA ILE A 248 23.98 -30.48 18.12
C ILE A 248 22.69 -31.29 17.99
N MET A 249 22.77 -32.61 18.16
CA MET A 249 21.58 -33.48 18.17
C MET A 249 20.59 -33.12 19.30
N GLY A 250 21.08 -32.80 20.50
CA GLY A 250 20.26 -32.39 21.63
C GLY A 250 19.55 -31.06 21.39
N VAL A 251 20.27 -30.05 20.89
CA VAL A 251 19.70 -28.74 20.52
C VAL A 251 18.65 -28.91 19.43
N PHE A 252 18.96 -29.67 18.38
CA PHE A 252 18.05 -29.95 17.28
C PHE A 252 16.80 -30.71 17.75
N GLY A 253 16.97 -31.70 18.64
CA GLY A 253 15.86 -32.44 19.23
C GLY A 253 14.92 -31.57 20.06
N ILE A 254 15.47 -30.69 20.91
CA ILE A 254 14.66 -29.73 21.69
C ILE A 254 13.95 -28.74 20.77
N PHE A 255 14.65 -28.22 19.76
CA PHE A 255 14.06 -27.33 18.76
C PHE A 255 12.87 -27.99 18.05
N LEU A 256 13.03 -29.22 17.56
CA LEU A 256 11.94 -29.97 16.93
C LEU A 256 10.79 -30.25 17.89
N LEU A 257 11.08 -30.64 19.13
CA LEU A 257 10.06 -30.90 20.14
C LEU A 257 9.20 -29.66 20.41
N VAL A 258 9.84 -28.51 20.66
CA VAL A 258 9.11 -27.27 20.91
C VAL A 258 8.39 -26.78 19.66
N TYR A 259 8.98 -26.98 18.47
CA TYR A 259 8.30 -26.74 17.21
C TYR A 259 6.98 -27.54 17.11
N PHE A 260 7.01 -28.84 17.41
CA PHE A 260 5.82 -29.67 17.37
C PHE A 260 4.77 -29.19 18.38
N VAL A 261 5.18 -28.86 19.60
CA VAL A 261 4.26 -28.29 20.60
C VAL A 261 3.63 -27.00 20.10
N MET A 262 4.45 -26.08 19.58
CA MET A 262 3.99 -24.79 19.05
C MET A 262 3.07 -24.96 17.83
N ARG A 263 3.31 -25.97 16.98
CA ARG A 263 2.45 -26.29 15.83
C ARG A 263 1.01 -26.62 16.24
N PHE A 264 0.82 -27.24 17.41
CA PHE A 264 -0.51 -27.57 17.92
C PHE A 264 -1.14 -26.44 18.73
N VAL A 265 -0.34 -25.72 19.52
CA VAL A 265 -0.82 -24.69 20.46
C VAL A 265 -1.00 -23.34 19.79
N HIS A 266 -0.08 -22.91 18.93
CA HIS A 266 -0.07 -21.55 18.39
C HIS A 266 -0.95 -21.46 17.12
N PRO A 267 -2.05 -20.67 17.15
CA PRO A 267 -3.02 -20.62 16.05
C PRO A 267 -2.43 -20.18 14.72
N GLY A 268 -1.38 -19.35 14.73
CA GLY A 268 -0.71 -18.85 13.52
C GLY A 268 -0.15 -19.93 12.59
N PHE A 269 0.17 -21.13 13.10
CA PHE A 269 0.60 -22.25 12.24
C PHE A 269 -0.52 -22.79 11.35
N LYS A 270 -1.78 -22.71 11.81
CA LYS A 270 -2.95 -23.15 11.05
C LYS A 270 -3.40 -22.10 10.01
N LEU A 271 -2.99 -20.85 10.19
CA LEU A 271 -3.31 -19.76 9.26
C LEU A 271 -2.41 -19.76 8.02
N THR A 272 -1.22 -20.35 8.12
CA THR A 272 -0.26 -20.43 7.02
C THR A 272 -0.54 -21.69 6.21
N ASN A 273 -0.60 -21.58 4.87
CA ASN A 273 -0.88 -22.75 4.01
C ASN A 273 0.26 -23.79 4.00
N ALA A 274 1.48 -23.40 4.40
CA ALA A 274 2.66 -24.25 4.39
C ALA A 274 3.60 -23.92 5.58
N PRO A 275 3.20 -24.20 6.83
CA PRO A 275 4.05 -23.97 8.01
C PRO A 275 5.38 -24.72 7.96
N GLU A 276 5.44 -25.83 7.22
CA GLU A 276 6.67 -26.61 6.98
C GLU A 276 7.72 -25.79 6.22
N VAL A 277 7.31 -24.86 5.36
CA VAL A 277 8.24 -24.01 4.60
C VAL A 277 9.03 -23.10 5.55
N ILE A 278 8.40 -22.63 6.63
CA ILE A 278 9.09 -21.81 7.64
C ILE A 278 10.15 -22.67 8.34
N LEU A 279 9.81 -23.90 8.73
CA LEU A 279 10.77 -24.83 9.31
C LEU A 279 11.94 -25.11 8.34
N LEU A 280 11.63 -25.40 7.08
CA LEU A 280 12.61 -25.64 6.04
C LEU A 280 13.57 -24.45 5.86
N ALA A 281 13.05 -23.23 5.87
CA ALA A 281 13.85 -22.01 5.79
C ALA A 281 14.83 -21.88 6.96
N PHE A 282 14.41 -22.20 8.18
CA PHE A 282 15.31 -22.21 9.35
C PHE A 282 16.38 -23.30 9.27
N ILE A 283 16.04 -24.49 8.77
CA ILE A 283 17.02 -25.57 8.54
C ILE A 283 18.03 -25.14 7.47
N ALA A 284 17.56 -24.55 6.36
CA ALA A 284 18.41 -24.04 5.30
C ALA A 284 19.33 -22.90 5.79
N LEU A 285 18.82 -22.01 6.65
CA LEU A 285 19.60 -20.96 7.29
C LEU A 285 20.67 -21.54 8.22
N ALA A 286 20.34 -22.54 9.04
CA ALA A 286 21.29 -23.21 9.92
C ALA A 286 22.40 -23.93 9.12
N LEU A 287 22.04 -24.65 8.06
CA LEU A 287 23.01 -25.28 7.14
C LEU A 287 23.90 -24.24 6.47
N SER A 288 23.32 -23.14 5.99
CA SER A 288 24.06 -22.03 5.39
C SER A 288 25.07 -21.41 6.36
N ILE A 289 24.71 -21.25 7.63
CA ILE A 289 25.63 -20.74 8.67
C ILE A 289 26.80 -21.71 8.89
N ILE A 290 26.54 -23.01 8.95
CA ILE A 290 27.61 -24.03 9.10
C ILE A 290 28.55 -24.00 7.90
N VAL A 291 28.01 -24.00 6.68
CA VAL A 291 28.80 -23.92 5.45
C VAL A 291 29.62 -22.64 5.41
N LEU A 292 29.02 -21.49 5.72
CA LEU A 292 29.72 -20.21 5.79
C LEU A 292 30.84 -20.25 6.83
N SER A 293 30.60 -20.81 8.02
CA SER A 293 31.63 -20.96 9.06
C SER A 293 32.80 -21.83 8.61
N ILE A 294 32.54 -22.93 7.89
CA ILE A 294 33.60 -23.78 7.32
C ILE A 294 34.40 -22.99 6.28
N ILE A 295 33.74 -22.26 5.38
CA ILE A 295 34.39 -21.44 4.35
C ILE A 295 35.25 -20.36 5.00
N THR A 296 34.72 -19.62 5.98
CA THR A 296 35.44 -18.59 6.72
C THR A 296 36.64 -19.19 7.46
N SER A 297 36.47 -20.31 8.16
CA SER A 297 37.57 -20.99 8.86
C SER A 297 38.68 -21.45 7.90
N LYS A 298 38.31 -22.00 6.73
CA LYS A 298 39.26 -22.40 5.69
C LYS A 298 39.98 -21.18 5.10
N PHE A 299 39.26 -20.09 4.88
CA PHE A 299 39.80 -18.84 4.36
C PHE A 299 40.77 -18.19 5.36
N GLU A 300 40.43 -18.17 6.65
CA GLU A 300 41.31 -17.77 7.75
C GLU A 300 42.58 -18.63 7.77
N GLU A 301 42.45 -19.96 7.66
CA GLU A 301 43.60 -20.87 7.60
C GLU A 301 44.56 -20.55 6.42
N LEU A 302 43.99 -20.24 5.24
CA LEU A 302 44.76 -19.84 4.07
C LEU A 302 45.40 -18.46 4.24
N MET A 303 44.68 -17.51 4.82
CA MET A 303 45.20 -16.18 5.13
C MET A 303 46.31 -16.21 6.16
N ASP A 304 46.19 -17.06 7.20
CA ASP A 304 47.22 -17.22 8.21
C ASP A 304 48.48 -17.86 7.63
N LYS A 305 48.35 -18.83 6.71
CA LYS A 305 49.49 -19.36 5.96
C LYS A 305 50.17 -18.27 5.13
N SER A 306 49.40 -17.44 4.42
CA SER A 306 49.92 -16.33 3.62
C SER A 306 50.55 -15.20 4.47
N LYS A 307 49.97 -14.91 5.64
CA LYS A 307 50.51 -13.94 6.61
C LYS A 307 51.78 -14.44 7.28
N LYS A 308 51.86 -15.73 7.66
CA LYS A 308 53.07 -16.35 8.23
C LYS A 308 54.25 -16.37 7.25
N GLU A 309 53.99 -16.40 5.94
CA GLU A 309 55.02 -16.27 4.91
C GLU A 309 55.56 -14.82 4.75
N ARG A 310 54.81 -13.79 5.18
CA ARG A 310 55.21 -12.37 5.02
C ARG A 310 55.48 -11.61 6.32
N ALA A 311 54.97 -12.04 7.47
CA ALA A 311 55.09 -11.33 8.73
C ALA A 311 55.27 -12.30 9.91
N LYS A 312 56.39 -12.14 10.63
CA LYS A 312 56.78 -12.91 11.81
C LYS A 312 56.11 -12.33 13.07
N VAL A 313 54.77 -12.30 13.11
CA VAL A 313 54.02 -11.80 14.27
C VAL A 313 52.99 -12.82 14.72
N TYR A 314 53.11 -13.26 15.96
CA TYR A 314 52.08 -13.98 16.70
C TYR A 314 51.18 -12.95 17.38
N GLU A 315 49.96 -12.79 16.89
CA GLU A 315 48.89 -12.18 17.67
C GLU A 315 47.97 -13.29 18.17
N THR A 316 48.14 -13.62 19.45
CA THR A 316 47.12 -14.34 20.23
C THR A 316 46.08 -13.33 20.66
N ASP A 317 45.14 -13.02 19.77
CA ASP A 317 43.94 -12.29 20.15
C ASP A 317 42.89 -13.31 20.57
N VAL A 318 42.79 -13.56 21.88
CA VAL A 318 41.71 -14.37 22.45
C VAL A 318 40.45 -13.51 22.33
N GLY A 319 39.79 -13.67 21.18
CA GLY A 319 38.67 -12.85 20.77
C GLY A 319 37.58 -12.83 21.84
N ARG A 320 37.11 -11.62 22.18
CA ARG A 320 36.07 -11.30 23.18
C ARG A 320 34.81 -12.19 23.11
N ILE A 321 34.57 -12.81 21.95
CA ILE A 321 33.49 -13.78 21.69
C ILE A 321 33.68 -15.08 22.49
N THR A 322 34.91 -15.59 22.61
CA THR A 322 35.23 -16.84 23.34
C THR A 322 35.04 -16.68 24.85
N ALA A 323 35.48 -15.54 25.41
CA ALA A 323 35.29 -15.19 26.82
C ALA A 323 33.80 -15.06 27.19
N THR A 324 33.00 -14.45 26.31
CA THR A 324 31.55 -14.32 26.49
C THR A 324 30.88 -15.71 26.46
N GLY A 325 31.24 -16.58 25.51
CA GLY A 325 30.72 -17.95 25.44
C GLY A 325 31.06 -18.80 26.67
N ALA A 326 32.26 -18.65 27.23
CA ALA A 326 32.66 -19.32 28.47
C ALA A 326 31.85 -18.84 29.68
N ALA A 327 31.62 -17.53 29.81
CA ALA A 327 30.82 -16.95 30.89
C ALA A 327 29.37 -17.47 30.88
N PHE A 328 28.73 -17.54 29.70
CA PHE A 328 27.39 -18.11 29.57
C PHE A 328 27.35 -19.61 29.95
N THR A 329 28.33 -20.38 29.50
CA THR A 329 28.41 -21.81 29.80
C THR A 329 28.57 -22.06 31.30
N LEU A 330 29.39 -21.24 31.98
CA LEU A 330 29.57 -21.29 33.43
C LEU A 330 28.29 -20.91 34.19
N GLY A 331 27.53 -19.93 33.69
CA GLY A 331 26.23 -19.54 34.24
C GLY A 331 25.20 -20.67 34.20
N VAL A 332 25.07 -21.35 33.06
CA VAL A 332 24.15 -22.50 32.91
C VAL A 332 24.57 -23.67 33.79
N ALA A 333 25.88 -23.94 33.92
CA ALA A 333 26.38 -24.99 34.80
C ALA A 333 26.00 -24.75 36.28
N ASN A 334 26.03 -23.49 36.74
CA ASN A 334 25.58 -23.12 38.08
C ASN A 334 24.07 -23.32 38.29
N MET A 335 23.26 -23.01 37.28
CA MET A 335 21.81 -23.27 37.30
C MET A 335 21.50 -24.78 37.40
N LYS A 336 22.22 -25.60 36.62
CA LYS A 336 22.07 -27.07 36.65
C LYS A 336 22.42 -27.67 38.02
N ARG A 337 23.39 -27.10 38.74
CA ARG A 337 23.79 -27.56 40.08
C ARG A 337 22.71 -27.28 41.15
N ARG A 338 21.93 -26.20 41.01
CA ARG A 338 20.89 -25.77 41.98
C ARG A 338 19.47 -25.98 41.44
N LYS A 339 19.16 -27.22 41.06
CA LYS A 339 17.93 -27.63 40.35
C LYS A 339 16.63 -27.07 40.95
N LEU A 340 16.43 -27.16 42.27
CA LEU A 340 15.20 -26.71 42.93
C LEU A 340 14.99 -25.20 42.81
N ARG A 341 16.05 -24.41 43.04
CA ARG A 341 15.99 -22.95 42.94
C ARG A 341 15.69 -22.52 41.50
N THR A 342 16.43 -23.08 40.54
CA THR A 342 16.24 -22.77 39.12
C THR A 342 14.82 -23.11 38.66
N PHE A 343 14.31 -24.28 39.02
CA PHE A 343 12.95 -24.70 38.66
C PHE A 343 11.88 -23.76 39.24
N LEU A 344 11.96 -23.43 40.53
CA LEU A 344 11.04 -22.50 41.17
C LEU A 344 11.11 -21.11 40.53
N THR A 345 12.31 -20.57 40.29
CA THR A 345 12.46 -19.26 39.64
C THR A 345 11.93 -19.25 38.20
N SER A 346 12.13 -20.33 37.44
CA SER A 346 11.61 -20.45 36.08
C SER A 346 10.09 -20.50 36.08
N ILE A 347 9.47 -21.28 36.98
CA ILE A 347 8.00 -21.31 37.12
C ILE A 347 7.47 -19.94 37.52
N THR A 348 8.09 -19.26 38.49
CA THR A 348 7.67 -17.93 38.91
C THR A 348 7.73 -16.94 37.75
N LEU A 349 8.80 -16.95 36.95
CA LEU A 349 8.90 -16.10 35.76
C LEU A 349 7.82 -16.43 34.73
N ILE A 350 7.59 -17.72 34.44
CA ILE A 350 6.54 -18.15 33.50
C ILE A 350 5.16 -17.69 33.97
N LEU A 351 4.83 -17.91 35.25
CA LEU A 351 3.55 -17.50 35.84
C LEU A 351 3.41 -15.98 35.85
N LEU A 352 4.45 -15.24 36.21
CA LEU A 352 4.43 -13.78 36.20
C LEU A 352 4.20 -13.24 34.79
N THR A 353 4.95 -13.74 33.79
CA THR A 353 4.79 -13.35 32.39
C THR A 353 3.40 -13.72 31.87
N PHE A 354 2.90 -14.92 32.18
CA PHE A 354 1.55 -15.35 31.82
C PHE A 354 0.48 -14.44 32.45
N THR A 355 0.63 -14.08 33.72
CA THR A 355 -0.30 -13.20 34.43
C THR A 355 -0.31 -11.82 33.80
N VAL A 356 0.86 -11.22 33.56
CA VAL A 356 0.96 -9.91 32.88
C VAL A 356 0.31 -9.98 31.50
N LEU A 357 0.68 -10.96 30.66
CA LEU A 357 0.13 -11.11 29.31
C LEU A 357 -1.39 -11.31 29.29
N SER A 358 -1.93 -12.08 30.24
CA SER A 358 -3.37 -12.35 30.32
C SER A 358 -4.18 -11.12 30.73
N PHE A 359 -3.58 -10.19 31.47
CA PHE A 359 -4.23 -8.94 31.87
C PHE A 359 -3.94 -7.75 30.94
N THR A 360 -2.94 -7.84 30.05
CA THR A 360 -2.70 -6.78 29.06
C THR A 360 -3.73 -6.84 27.93
N SER A 361 -4.52 -5.76 27.78
CA SER A 361 -5.36 -5.53 26.61
C SER A 361 -4.78 -4.38 25.78
N ILE A 362 -4.40 -4.64 24.53
CA ILE A 362 -3.92 -3.62 23.60
C ILE A 362 -5.09 -3.23 22.70
N LYS A 363 -5.56 -1.99 22.84
CA LYS A 363 -6.53 -1.38 21.92
C LYS A 363 -5.84 -0.35 21.03
N THR A 364 -5.94 -0.51 19.72
CA THR A 364 -5.39 0.42 18.74
C THR A 364 -6.47 1.43 18.33
N TYR A 365 -6.24 2.72 18.56
CA TYR A 365 -7.18 3.79 18.20
C TYR A 365 -6.65 4.66 17.06
N LEU A 366 -7.56 5.22 16.27
CA LEU A 366 -7.24 6.28 15.30
C LEU A 366 -6.94 7.57 16.05
N ARG A 367 -5.71 8.07 15.90
CA ARG A 367 -5.34 9.40 16.41
C ARG A 367 -5.60 10.44 15.32
N PHE A 368 -6.55 11.34 15.56
CA PHE A 368 -6.69 12.54 14.76
C PHE A 368 -5.64 13.55 15.18
N ASN A 369 -4.85 14.05 14.22
CA ASN A 369 -3.90 15.12 14.48
C ASN A 369 -4.63 16.45 14.30
N GLN A 370 -5.00 17.08 15.41
CA GLN A 370 -5.59 18.42 15.43
C GLN A 370 -4.50 19.42 15.83
N ILE A 371 -4.35 20.48 15.04
CA ILE A 371 -3.43 21.58 15.34
C ILE A 371 -4.31 22.81 15.61
N PRO A 372 -4.48 23.23 16.88
CA PRO A 372 -5.26 24.41 17.18
C PRO A 372 -4.61 25.63 16.56
N ARG A 373 -5.43 26.55 16.06
CA ARG A 373 -5.00 27.85 15.54
C ARG A 373 -5.70 28.96 16.31
N SER A 374 -5.01 30.09 16.48
CA SER A 374 -5.51 31.24 17.24
C SER A 374 -6.40 32.19 16.42
N ASN A 375 -6.48 31.99 15.09
CA ASN A 375 -7.30 32.82 14.22
C ASN A 375 -8.74 32.30 14.15
N THR A 376 -9.70 33.21 14.06
CA THR A 376 -11.08 32.87 13.72
C THR A 376 -11.14 32.46 12.25
N PRO A 377 -11.75 31.31 11.91
CA PRO A 377 -11.90 30.89 10.53
C PRO A 377 -12.84 31.85 9.78
N LEU A 378 -12.61 32.05 8.48
CA LEU A 378 -13.50 32.86 7.64
C LEU A 378 -14.83 32.16 7.36
N TYR A 379 -14.84 30.82 7.35
CA TYR A 379 -16.00 30.00 7.10
C TYR A 379 -15.93 28.69 7.90
N GLU A 380 -17.08 28.09 8.17
CA GLU A 380 -17.17 26.74 8.71
C GLU A 380 -17.22 25.73 7.56
N GLY A 381 -16.17 24.93 7.40
CA GLY A 381 -16.10 23.96 6.31
C GLY A 381 -14.75 23.26 6.21
N ALA A 382 -14.57 22.53 5.11
CA ALA A 382 -13.35 21.77 4.85
C ALA A 382 -12.66 22.27 3.57
N LEU A 383 -11.34 22.48 3.64
CA LEU A 383 -10.51 22.73 2.47
C LEU A 383 -9.83 21.42 2.06
N VAL A 384 -10.20 20.90 0.89
CA VAL A 384 -9.51 19.77 0.27
C VAL A 384 -8.35 20.32 -0.56
N ARG A 385 -7.12 19.96 -0.19
CA ARG A 385 -5.91 20.30 -0.96
C ARG A 385 -4.81 19.29 -0.71
N ASP A 386 -3.90 19.22 -1.65
CA ASP A 386 -2.62 18.56 -1.42
C ASP A 386 -1.77 19.35 -0.41
N ARG A 387 -0.92 18.64 0.35
CA ARG A 387 -0.06 19.23 1.38
C ARG A 387 0.92 20.25 0.78
N THR A 388 1.44 19.99 -0.41
CA THR A 388 2.42 20.84 -1.10
C THR A 388 1.79 21.76 -2.15
N TRP A 389 0.47 21.91 -2.15
CA TRP A 389 -0.28 22.66 -3.18
C TRP A 389 -0.10 22.11 -4.60
N SER A 390 0.20 20.82 -4.71
CA SER A 390 0.15 20.13 -5.99
C SER A 390 -1.29 20.14 -6.52
N PRO A 391 -1.51 20.14 -7.85
CA PRO A 391 -2.84 20.05 -8.41
C PRO A 391 -3.52 18.78 -7.93
N LEU A 392 -4.77 18.91 -7.49
CA LEU A 392 -5.62 17.73 -7.34
C LEU A 392 -6.01 17.25 -8.72
N GLU A 393 -6.01 15.93 -8.92
CA GLU A 393 -6.45 15.35 -10.18
C GLU A 393 -7.96 15.56 -10.37
N GLU A 394 -8.41 15.66 -11.62
CA GLU A 394 -9.82 15.89 -11.98
C GLU A 394 -10.81 14.96 -11.24
N PRO A 395 -10.55 13.64 -11.08
CA PRO A 395 -11.45 12.76 -10.35
C PRO A 395 -11.70 13.16 -8.90
N ALA A 396 -10.79 13.88 -8.26
CA ALA A 396 -10.98 14.33 -6.88
C ALA A 396 -12.19 15.27 -6.75
N TYR A 397 -12.38 16.17 -7.73
CA TYR A 397 -13.54 17.04 -7.75
C TYR A 397 -14.83 16.23 -7.90
N ASP A 398 -14.88 15.29 -8.84
CA ASP A 398 -16.07 14.46 -9.07
C ASP A 398 -16.47 13.67 -7.83
N TYR A 399 -15.51 13.14 -7.08
CA TYR A 399 -15.76 12.42 -5.84
C TYR A 399 -16.31 13.34 -4.75
N VAL A 400 -15.66 14.49 -4.52
CA VAL A 400 -16.10 15.46 -3.50
C VAL A 400 -17.48 16.02 -3.85
N PHE A 401 -17.69 16.40 -5.10
CA PHE A 401 -18.97 16.93 -5.57
C PHE A 401 -20.09 15.90 -5.41
N THR A 402 -19.90 14.65 -5.85
CA THR A 402 -20.92 13.60 -5.73
C THR A 402 -21.28 13.30 -4.28
N GLU A 403 -20.29 13.35 -3.37
CA GLU A 403 -20.52 13.02 -1.96
C GLU A 403 -21.22 14.15 -1.21
N PHE A 404 -20.75 15.39 -1.38
CA PHE A 404 -21.09 16.51 -0.49
C PHE A 404 -22.05 17.55 -1.08
N LYS A 405 -22.42 17.47 -2.37
CA LYS A 405 -23.34 18.45 -2.98
C LYS A 405 -24.69 18.59 -2.26
N ASP A 406 -25.15 17.53 -1.58
CA ASP A 406 -26.41 17.53 -0.84
C ASP A 406 -26.26 18.03 0.61
N GLU A 407 -25.02 18.09 1.12
CA GLU A 407 -24.70 18.48 2.50
C GLU A 407 -24.15 19.91 2.60
N GLY A 408 -23.59 20.44 1.50
CA GLY A 408 -23.04 21.79 1.48
C GLY A 408 -22.59 22.25 0.11
N ILE A 409 -22.04 23.47 0.07
CA ILE A 409 -21.57 24.11 -1.17
C ILE A 409 -20.17 23.59 -1.50
N VAL A 410 -20.03 22.90 -2.64
CA VAL A 410 -18.74 22.45 -3.16
C VAL A 410 -18.20 23.47 -4.15
N CYS A 411 -17.18 24.23 -3.73
CA CYS A 411 -16.58 25.29 -4.53
C CYS A 411 -15.16 24.91 -5.01
N PRO A 412 -14.98 24.46 -6.26
CA PRO A 412 -13.66 24.17 -6.80
C PRO A 412 -12.90 25.47 -7.12
N ARG A 413 -11.56 25.39 -7.05
CA ARG A 413 -10.65 26.46 -7.47
C ARG A 413 -9.64 25.91 -8.46
N ALA A 414 -9.46 26.58 -9.58
CA ALA A 414 -8.52 26.19 -10.62
C ALA A 414 -7.38 27.20 -10.71
N TRP A 415 -6.20 26.73 -11.07
CA TRP A 415 -5.00 27.57 -11.15
C TRP A 415 -4.41 27.35 -12.53
N TYR A 416 -4.35 28.41 -13.33
CA TYR A 416 -3.68 28.37 -14.62
C TYR A 416 -2.30 29.03 -14.47
N ILE A 417 -1.30 28.18 -14.33
CA ILE A 417 0.12 28.53 -14.17
C ILE A 417 0.95 27.70 -15.16
N SER A 418 2.23 28.06 -15.33
CA SER A 418 3.14 27.28 -16.18
C SER A 418 3.19 25.81 -15.74
N LYS A 419 3.00 24.90 -16.70
CA LYS A 419 2.99 23.45 -16.45
C LYS A 419 4.36 22.88 -16.06
N LYS A 420 5.47 23.61 -16.35
CA LYS A 420 6.83 23.18 -16.07
C LYS A 420 7.41 23.89 -14.86
N LEU A 421 7.79 23.11 -13.86
CA LEU A 421 8.45 23.61 -12.66
C LEU A 421 9.74 24.38 -13.02
N GLY A 422 9.88 25.60 -12.53
CA GLY A 422 11.02 26.47 -12.80
C GLY A 422 10.94 27.30 -14.09
N GLN A 423 9.89 27.14 -14.91
CA GLN A 423 9.61 28.06 -16.01
C GLN A 423 8.61 29.13 -15.58
N THR A 424 9.05 30.38 -15.46
CA THR A 424 8.18 31.54 -15.25
C THR A 424 7.56 31.98 -16.58
N THR A 425 6.58 31.24 -17.07
CA THR A 425 5.77 31.70 -18.19
C THR A 425 4.74 32.70 -17.66
N PHE A 426 4.95 33.97 -17.94
CA PHE A 426 3.98 35.01 -17.63
C PHE A 426 2.84 35.00 -18.63
N ILE A 427 1.64 35.29 -18.13
CA ILE A 427 0.45 35.42 -18.98
C ILE A 427 0.33 36.88 -19.39
N LYS A 428 0.46 37.15 -20.69
CA LYS A 428 0.32 38.50 -21.21
C LYS A 428 -1.15 38.92 -21.20
N VAL A 429 -1.49 39.90 -20.37
CA VAL A 429 -2.82 40.53 -20.33
C VAL A 429 -2.74 41.81 -21.16
N LYS A 430 -3.68 42.00 -22.08
CA LYS A 430 -3.66 43.11 -23.04
C LYS A 430 -5.00 43.83 -23.03
N ASN A 431 -4.97 45.16 -22.92
CA ASN A 431 -6.11 46.04 -23.22
C ASN A 431 -5.68 47.00 -24.34
N LYS A 432 -6.29 46.86 -25.53
CA LYS A 432 -5.97 47.67 -26.72
C LYS A 432 -4.47 47.69 -27.02
N GLU A 433 -3.76 48.81 -26.82
CA GLU A 433 -2.32 48.93 -27.07
C GLU A 433 -1.45 48.64 -25.84
N ARG A 434 -2.05 48.62 -24.64
CA ARG A 434 -1.32 48.38 -23.40
C ARG A 434 -1.31 46.91 -23.05
N SER A 435 -0.19 46.44 -22.52
CA SER A 435 -0.08 45.08 -22.04
C SER A 435 0.75 45.00 -20.77
N THR A 436 0.39 44.06 -19.92
CA THR A 436 1.10 43.71 -18.69
C THR A 436 1.16 42.19 -18.56
N TYR A 437 1.83 41.70 -17.52
CA TYR A 437 2.10 40.29 -17.30
C TYR A 437 1.53 39.85 -15.96
N ALA A 438 0.73 38.78 -15.96
CA ALA A 438 0.24 38.10 -14.78
C ALA A 438 1.10 36.85 -14.49
N TYR A 439 1.32 36.55 -13.21
CA TYR A 439 2.05 35.34 -12.78
C TYR A 439 1.22 34.06 -12.97
N GLY A 440 -0.11 34.17 -13.01
CA GLY A 440 -1.05 33.07 -13.17
C GLY A 440 -2.48 33.60 -13.17
N LEU A 441 -3.43 32.75 -13.57
CA LEU A 441 -4.87 33.02 -13.42
C LEU A 441 -5.44 32.11 -12.34
N LEU A 442 -6.32 32.66 -11.52
CA LEU A 442 -7.09 31.92 -10.54
C LEU A 442 -8.53 31.80 -11.05
N GLY A 443 -8.96 30.56 -11.31
CA GLY A 443 -10.34 30.24 -11.62
C GLY A 443 -11.12 30.06 -10.33
N LEU A 444 -12.18 30.86 -10.18
CA LEU A 444 -13.11 30.81 -9.05
C LEU A 444 -14.51 30.55 -9.59
N THR A 445 -15.32 29.80 -8.85
CA THR A 445 -16.73 29.63 -9.19
C THR A 445 -17.58 30.76 -8.61
N PRO A 446 -18.77 31.04 -9.17
CA PRO A 446 -19.70 32.03 -8.63
C PRO A 446 -19.98 31.84 -7.13
N GLN A 447 -20.06 30.59 -6.66
CA GLN A 447 -20.35 30.20 -5.28
C GLN A 447 -19.25 30.59 -4.27
N GLU A 448 -18.05 30.95 -4.74
CA GLU A 448 -16.94 31.35 -3.86
C GLU A 448 -17.28 32.59 -3.01
N SER A 449 -18.19 33.45 -3.48
CA SER A 449 -18.70 34.60 -2.72
C SER A 449 -19.44 34.21 -1.44
N GLU A 450 -20.04 33.02 -1.40
CA GLU A 450 -20.75 32.50 -0.23
C GLU A 450 -19.80 31.92 0.83
N ILE A 451 -18.54 31.66 0.46
CA ILE A 451 -17.54 30.99 1.33
C ILE A 451 -16.48 31.97 1.82
N THR A 452 -15.83 32.71 0.91
CA THR A 452 -14.71 33.60 1.26
C THR A 452 -15.07 35.07 1.24
N HIS A 453 -16.27 35.41 0.76
CA HIS A 453 -16.74 36.79 0.62
C HIS A 453 -15.78 37.69 -0.18
N LEU A 454 -15.06 37.10 -1.15
CA LEU A 454 -14.13 37.83 -2.02
C LEU A 454 -14.81 38.93 -2.84
N ASN A 455 -16.13 38.82 -3.05
CA ASN A 455 -16.94 39.85 -3.69
C ASN A 455 -16.92 41.18 -2.91
N ASP A 456 -16.73 41.16 -1.59
CA ASP A 456 -16.69 42.38 -0.77
C ASP A 456 -15.40 43.20 -1.02
N CYS A 457 -14.38 42.59 -1.63
CA CYS A 457 -13.14 43.26 -2.01
C CYS A 457 -13.20 43.93 -3.39
N LEU A 458 -14.33 43.85 -4.12
CA LEU A 458 -14.48 44.49 -5.42
C LEU A 458 -14.63 46.00 -5.28
N LEU A 459 -13.71 46.75 -5.89
CA LEU A 459 -13.79 48.22 -5.95
C LEU A 459 -14.79 48.70 -6.99
N ALA A 460 -14.96 47.94 -8.08
CA ALA A 460 -15.86 48.24 -9.19
C ALA A 460 -16.26 46.94 -9.89
N GLY A 461 -17.42 46.96 -10.53
CA GLY A 461 -17.96 45.83 -11.28
C GLY A 461 -18.88 44.92 -10.46
N ARG A 462 -18.93 43.64 -10.80
CA ARG A 462 -19.72 42.62 -10.11
C ARG A 462 -19.00 41.28 -10.05
N TRP A 463 -19.47 40.40 -9.16
CA TRP A 463 -19.01 39.01 -9.10
C TRP A 463 -19.48 38.19 -10.30
N PHE A 464 -18.85 37.03 -10.50
CA PHE A 464 -19.15 36.08 -11.56
C PHE A 464 -20.57 35.52 -11.45
N ARG A 465 -21.22 35.25 -12.59
CA ARG A 465 -22.49 34.49 -12.68
C ARG A 465 -22.27 33.15 -13.36
N ALA A 466 -23.19 32.20 -13.13
CA ALA A 466 -23.12 30.89 -13.75
C ALA A 466 -23.22 30.98 -15.28
N GLY A 467 -22.36 30.26 -15.98
CA GLY A 467 -22.31 30.23 -17.46
C GLY A 467 -21.53 31.35 -18.12
N GLU A 468 -20.86 32.23 -17.35
CA GLU A 468 -19.97 33.25 -17.90
C GLU A 468 -18.58 32.67 -18.17
N GLU A 469 -18.09 32.79 -19.41
CA GLU A 469 -16.79 32.25 -19.83
C GLU A 469 -15.74 33.34 -20.06
N ASP A 470 -16.16 34.52 -20.55
CA ASP A 470 -15.27 35.64 -20.93
C ASP A 470 -15.25 36.77 -19.88
N CYS A 471 -15.14 36.43 -18.60
CA CYS A 471 -15.07 37.39 -17.50
C CYS A 471 -13.81 37.21 -16.66
N CYS A 472 -13.23 38.32 -16.19
CA CYS A 472 -12.10 38.28 -15.27
C CYS A 472 -12.20 39.41 -14.23
N ILE A 473 -11.63 39.16 -13.05
CA ILE A 473 -11.41 40.17 -12.02
C ILE A 473 -9.92 40.49 -12.02
N LEU A 474 -9.58 41.78 -12.06
CA LEU A 474 -8.21 42.24 -12.10
C LEU A 474 -7.86 42.97 -10.80
N PRO A 475 -6.64 42.79 -10.26
CA PRO A 475 -6.15 43.63 -9.17
C PRO A 475 -6.11 45.10 -9.60
N ASP A 476 -6.41 46.02 -8.68
CA ASP A 476 -6.39 47.47 -8.91
C ASP A 476 -5.08 47.96 -9.56
N SER A 477 -3.95 47.45 -9.11
CA SER A 477 -2.63 47.77 -9.67
C SER A 477 -2.50 47.37 -11.15
N MET A 478 -3.08 46.24 -11.55
CA MET A 478 -3.06 45.76 -12.94
C MET A 478 -4.03 46.56 -13.81
N ALA A 479 -5.22 46.87 -13.30
CA ALA A 479 -6.21 47.69 -13.99
C ALA A 479 -5.66 49.09 -14.32
N LYS A 480 -4.93 49.71 -13.38
CA LYS A 480 -4.24 50.99 -13.59
C LYS A 480 -3.18 50.95 -14.69
N LEU A 481 -2.36 49.89 -14.74
CA LEU A 481 -1.36 49.71 -15.80
C LEU A 481 -2.01 49.56 -17.19
N LEU A 482 -3.14 48.87 -17.25
CA LEU A 482 -3.91 48.66 -18.47
C LEU A 482 -4.81 49.85 -18.85
N ALA A 483 -4.91 50.86 -17.98
CA ALA A 483 -5.82 52.01 -18.13
C ALA A 483 -7.27 51.61 -18.42
N ILE A 484 -7.77 50.60 -17.69
CA ILE A 484 -9.18 50.24 -17.73
C ILE A 484 -9.99 51.38 -17.12
N LYS A 485 -11.01 51.83 -17.85
CA LYS A 485 -11.91 52.90 -17.42
C LYS A 485 -13.21 52.32 -16.86
N GLU A 486 -13.92 53.11 -16.06
CA GLU A 486 -15.18 52.69 -15.42
C GLU A 486 -16.28 52.28 -16.41
N ASP A 487 -16.27 52.82 -17.64
CA ASP A 487 -17.20 52.46 -18.72
C ASP A 487 -16.90 51.09 -19.36
N GLU A 488 -15.70 50.55 -19.16
CA GLU A 488 -15.28 49.23 -19.63
C GLU A 488 -15.55 48.12 -18.59
N ILE A 489 -16.08 48.49 -17.41
CA ILE A 489 -16.35 47.57 -16.30
C ILE A 489 -17.80 47.11 -16.35
N ALA A 490 -18.04 45.81 -16.16
CA ALA A 490 -19.39 45.25 -16.11
C ALA A 490 -20.21 45.92 -14.99
N THR A 491 -21.23 46.69 -15.35
CA THR A 491 -22.10 47.35 -14.36
C THR A 491 -22.97 46.32 -13.63
N ALA A 492 -23.10 46.49 -12.32
CA ALA A 492 -24.07 45.76 -11.52
C ALA A 492 -25.48 46.19 -11.97
N SER A 493 -26.07 45.46 -12.92
CA SER A 493 -27.51 45.55 -13.14
C SER A 493 -28.23 44.61 -12.16
N PRO A 494 -29.35 45.07 -11.56
CA PRO A 494 -30.00 44.46 -10.41
C PRO A 494 -30.37 42.99 -10.57
#